data_AF-A0A2R7JA19-F1
#
_entry.id   AF-A0A2R7JA19-F1
#
_cell.length_a   1.000
_cell.length_b   1.000
_cell.length_c   1.000
_cell.angle_alpha   90.00
_cell.angle_beta   90.00
_cell.angle_gamma   90.00
#
_symmetry.space_group_name_H-M   'P 1'
#
loop_
_entity.id
_entity.type
_entity.pdbx_description
1 polymer ?
#
loop_
_entity_poly.entity_id
_entity_poly.type
_entity_poly.pdbx_seq_one_letter_code
_entity_poly.pdbx_strand_id
1 'polypeptide(L)'
;MSAASGALGGGGAVLAQLMAQGASEGADLTTLRAIAEEAGELAAARALARLGLDDPAAAKDMAELRELLGAWRDAKRSVWKAVLGWVVRIAGALVLTGLAAKFGFWEWVK
;
A
#
# COMPACT_ATOMS: atom_id res chain seq x y z
N MET A 1 35.03 -12.47 3.04
CA MET A 1 34.12 -12.45 1.87
C MET A 1 32.72 -13.03 2.14
N SER A 2 32.26 -13.10 3.40
CA SER A 2 30.98 -13.76 3.78
C SER A 2 29.88 -12.78 4.24
N ALA A 3 30.19 -11.49 4.41
CA ALA A 3 29.23 -10.50 4.94
C ALA A 3 28.36 -9.82 3.86
N ALA A 4 28.73 -9.90 2.58
CA ALA A 4 28.02 -9.23 1.49
C ALA A 4 26.82 -10.02 0.92
N SER A 5 26.77 -11.34 1.15
CA SER A 5 25.70 -12.21 0.65
C SER A 5 24.37 -12.04 1.38
N GLY A 6 24.38 -11.45 2.60
CA GLY A 6 23.16 -11.22 3.37
C GLY A 6 22.32 -10.01 2.91
N ALA A 7 22.88 -9.12 2.09
CA ALA A 7 22.25 -7.85 1.71
C ALA A 7 21.61 -7.85 0.31
N LEU A 8 21.99 -8.79 -0.56
CA LEU A 8 21.43 -8.94 -1.91
C LEU A 8 20.40 -10.07 -1.88
N GLY A 9 19.13 -9.78 -2.16
CA GLY A 9 18.10 -10.82 -2.34
C GLY A 9 18.53 -11.86 -3.40
N GLY A 10 17.88 -13.03 -3.44
CA GLY A 10 18.32 -14.18 -4.23
C GLY A 10 18.68 -13.90 -5.70
N GLY A 11 17.95 -13.01 -6.38
CA GLY A 11 18.27 -12.61 -7.76
C GLY A 11 19.52 -11.71 -7.87
N GLY A 12 19.75 -10.82 -6.91
CA GLY A 12 20.94 -9.96 -6.87
C GLY A 12 22.22 -10.76 -6.58
N ALA A 13 22.11 -11.80 -5.75
CA ALA A 13 23.21 -12.71 -5.49
C ALA A 13 23.63 -13.50 -6.75
N VAL A 14 22.65 -13.98 -7.54
CA VAL A 14 22.92 -14.67 -8.81
C VAL A 14 23.56 -13.74 -9.84
N LEU A 15 23.06 -12.50 -9.98
CA LEU A 15 23.63 -11.53 -10.91
C LEU A 15 25.09 -11.19 -10.54
N ALA A 16 25.36 -10.95 -9.25
CA ALA A 16 26.72 -10.72 -8.76
C ALA A 16 27.65 -11.91 -9.03
N GLN A 17 27.17 -13.14 -8.86
CA GLN A 17 27.92 -14.35 -9.19
C GLN A 17 28.24 -14.44 -10.69
N LEU A 18 27.28 -14.17 -11.56
CA LEU A 18 27.47 -14.18 -13.01
C LEU A 18 28.45 -13.09 -13.47
N MET A 19 28.39 -11.89 -12.88
CA MET A 19 29.36 -10.82 -13.16
C MET A 19 30.77 -11.22 -12.72
N ALA A 20 30.91 -11.83 -11.54
CA ALA A 20 32.19 -12.32 -11.06
C ALA A 20 32.76 -13.44 -11.95
N GLN A 21 31.90 -14.34 -12.44
CA GLN A 21 32.29 -15.38 -13.39
C GLN A 21 32.76 -14.77 -14.71
N GLY A 22 31.98 -13.88 -15.32
CA GLY A 22 32.36 -13.21 -16.58
C GLY A 22 33.67 -12.44 -16.45
N ALA A 23 33.89 -11.76 -15.32
CA ALA A 23 35.16 -11.09 -15.05
C ALA A 23 36.34 -12.07 -14.94
N SER A 24 36.14 -13.24 -14.31
CA SER A 24 37.16 -14.29 -14.22
C SER A 24 37.47 -14.92 -15.59
N GLU A 25 36.52 -14.89 -16.52
CA GLU A 25 36.68 -15.34 -17.91
C GLU A 25 37.26 -14.23 -18.83
N GLY A 26 37.59 -13.06 -18.27
CA GLY A 26 38.27 -11.97 -18.98
C GLY A 26 37.36 -10.87 -19.53
N ALA A 27 36.06 -10.88 -19.22
CA ALA A 27 35.17 -9.78 -19.56
C ALA A 27 35.45 -8.55 -18.69
N ASP A 28 35.43 -7.36 -19.30
CA ASP A 28 35.58 -6.11 -18.57
C ASP A 28 34.36 -5.82 -17.68
N LEU A 29 34.61 -5.46 -16.41
CA LEU A 29 33.56 -5.19 -15.43
C LEU A 29 32.70 -3.96 -15.80
N THR A 30 33.28 -2.97 -16.47
CA THR A 30 32.53 -1.79 -16.92
C THR A 30 31.50 -2.20 -17.97
N THR A 31 31.91 -3.04 -18.92
CA THR A 31 31.04 -3.62 -19.95
C THR A 31 29.93 -4.47 -19.33
N LEU A 32 30.26 -5.36 -18.39
CA LEU A 32 29.25 -6.19 -17.71
C LEU A 32 28.23 -5.35 -16.95
N ARG A 33 28.68 -4.27 -16.29
CA ARG A 33 27.80 -3.34 -15.59
C ARG A 33 26.87 -2.61 -16.57
N ALA A 34 27.40 -2.12 -17.69
CA ALA A 34 26.59 -1.45 -18.70
C ALA A 34 25.50 -2.38 -19.26
N ILE A 35 25.83 -3.65 -19.55
CA ILE A 35 24.85 -4.65 -19.99
C ILE A 35 23.78 -4.87 -18.91
N ALA A 36 24.17 -4.98 -17.64
CA ALA A 36 23.22 -5.19 -16.54
C ALA A 36 22.29 -3.98 -16.33
N GLU A 37 22.81 -2.75 -16.45
CA GLU A 37 22.03 -1.52 -16.37
C GLU A 37 21.03 -1.44 -17.54
N GLU A 38 21.47 -1.65 -18.78
CA GLU A 38 20.60 -1.64 -19.97
C GLU A 38 19.52 -2.75 -19.92
N ALA A 39 19.90 -3.97 -19.52
CA ALA A 39 18.96 -5.06 -19.35
C ALA A 39 17.92 -4.77 -18.24
N GLY A 40 18.35 -4.10 -17.17
CA GLY A 40 17.49 -3.65 -16.08
C GLY A 40 16.49 -2.58 -16.53
N GLU A 41 16.95 -1.57 -17.26
CA GLU A 41 16.10 -0.52 -17.83
C GLU A 41 15.07 -1.12 -18.81
N LEU A 42 15.51 -2.00 -19.72
CA LEU A 42 14.60 -2.69 -20.65
C LEU A 42 13.59 -3.59 -19.93
N ALA A 43 14.00 -4.31 -18.88
CA ALA A 43 13.10 -5.14 -18.09
C ALA A 43 12.07 -4.28 -17.33
N ALA A 44 12.50 -3.17 -16.74
CA ALA A 44 11.61 -2.23 -16.06
C ALA A 44 10.60 -1.60 -17.04
N ALA A 45 11.07 -1.12 -18.20
CA ALA A 45 10.21 -0.57 -19.24
C ALA A 45 9.16 -1.57 -19.72
N ARG A 46 9.56 -2.83 -20.00
CA ARG A 46 8.63 -3.89 -20.39
C ARG A 46 7.63 -4.23 -19.27
N ALA A 47 8.07 -4.22 -18.01
CA ALA A 47 7.19 -4.46 -16.89
C ALA A 47 6.14 -3.35 -16.74
N LEU A 48 6.55 -2.09 -16.88
CA LEU A 48 5.64 -0.93 -16.89
C LEU A 48 4.68 -1.00 -18.07
N ALA A 49 5.15 -1.30 -19.27
CA ALA A 49 4.30 -1.45 -20.46
C ALA A 49 3.26 -2.58 -20.30
N ARG A 50 3.64 -3.71 -19.70
CA ARG A 50 2.70 -4.81 -19.39
C ARG A 50 1.62 -4.40 -18.38
N LEU A 51 1.92 -3.43 -17.52
CA LEU A 51 0.96 -2.83 -16.60
C LEU A 51 0.19 -1.66 -17.22
N GLY A 52 0.51 -1.27 -18.47
CA GLY A 52 -0.05 -0.09 -19.14
C GLY A 52 0.43 1.24 -18.55
N LEU A 53 1.61 1.25 -17.90
CA LEU A 53 2.21 2.41 -17.22
C LEU A 53 3.44 2.97 -17.97
N ASP A 54 3.54 2.75 -19.27
CA ASP A 54 4.63 3.20 -20.14
C ASP A 54 4.42 4.61 -20.73
N ASP A 55 3.24 5.19 -20.55
CA ASP A 55 2.95 6.57 -20.93
C ASP A 55 3.47 7.60 -19.89
N PRO A 56 3.85 8.82 -20.33
CA PRO A 56 4.33 9.88 -19.44
C PRO A 56 3.30 10.40 -18.41
N ALA A 57 2.00 10.25 -18.64
CA ALA A 57 0.95 10.63 -17.69
C ALA A 57 0.71 9.56 -16.59
N ALA A 58 1.13 8.31 -16.79
CA ALA A 58 0.90 7.19 -15.87
C ALA A 58 1.30 7.47 -14.41
N ALA A 59 2.40 8.19 -14.18
CA ALA A 59 2.84 8.56 -12.84
C ALA A 59 1.86 9.54 -12.15
N LYS A 60 1.32 10.49 -12.92
CA LYS A 60 0.34 11.47 -12.45
C LYS A 60 -0.99 10.78 -12.17
N ASP A 61 -1.47 9.94 -13.08
CA ASP A 61 -2.72 9.22 -12.92
C ASP A 61 -2.70 8.32 -11.67
N MET A 62 -1.57 7.65 -11.42
CA MET A 62 -1.38 6.87 -10.20
C MET A 62 -1.39 7.72 -8.92
N ALA A 63 -0.89 8.96 -8.98
CA ALA A 63 -0.97 9.88 -7.85
C ALA A 63 -2.42 10.33 -7.60
N GLU A 64 -3.15 10.68 -8.66
CA GLU A 64 -4.56 11.08 -8.59
C GLU A 64 -5.44 9.93 -8.05
N LEU A 65 -5.24 8.69 -8.53
CA LEU A 65 -5.97 7.52 -8.01
C LEU A 65 -5.71 7.30 -6.51
N ARG A 66 -4.47 7.50 -6.05
CA ARG A 66 -4.12 7.39 -4.62
C ARG A 66 -4.79 8.48 -3.81
N GLU A 67 -4.88 9.69 -4.33
CA GLU A 67 -5.58 10.80 -3.69
C GLU A 67 -7.08 10.53 -3.58
N LEU A 68 -7.72 10.10 -4.68
CA LEU A 68 -9.14 9.71 -4.69
C LEU A 68 -9.44 8.57 -3.72
N LEU A 69 -8.58 7.55 -3.66
CA LEU A 69 -8.69 6.46 -2.68
C LEU A 69 -8.49 6.96 -1.25
N GLY A 70 -7.61 7.93 -1.05
CA GLY A 70 -7.44 8.64 0.22
C GLY A 70 -8.76 9.28 0.67
N ALA A 71 -9.33 10.14 -0.18
CA ALA A 71 -10.59 10.83 0.07
C ALA A 71 -11.75 9.85 0.30
N TRP A 72 -11.85 8.78 -0.49
CA TRP A 72 -12.88 7.74 -0.32
C TRP A 72 -12.73 7.01 1.02
N ARG A 73 -11.51 6.64 1.40
CA ARG A 73 -11.24 5.95 2.68
C ARG A 73 -11.61 6.84 3.86
N ASP A 74 -11.34 8.14 3.77
CA ASP A 74 -11.69 9.10 4.82
C ASP A 74 -13.19 9.33 4.89
N ALA A 75 -13.87 9.45 3.75
CA ALA A 75 -15.33 9.49 3.68
C ALA A 75 -15.96 8.24 4.31
N LYS A 76 -15.47 7.04 3.97
CA LYS A 76 -15.92 5.77 4.57
C LYS A 76 -15.74 5.76 6.09
N ARG A 77 -14.60 6.24 6.58
CA ARG A 77 -14.33 6.34 8.03
C ARG A 77 -15.28 7.33 8.71
N SER A 78 -15.59 8.45 8.05
CA SER A 78 -16.53 9.45 8.55
C SER A 78 -17.95 8.88 8.69
N VAL A 79 -18.43 8.17 7.66
CA VAL A 79 -19.74 7.49 7.70
C VAL A 79 -19.80 6.49 8.85
N TRP A 80 -18.79 5.64 9.03
CA TRP A 80 -18.76 4.69 10.15
C TRP A 80 -18.80 5.37 11.52
N LYS A 81 -18.07 6.48 11.70
CA LYS A 81 -18.12 7.26 12.93
C LYS A 81 -19.52 7.84 13.19
N ALA A 82 -20.15 8.40 12.15
CA ALA A 82 -21.50 8.96 12.25
C ALA A 82 -22.54 7.88 12.60
N VAL A 83 -22.49 6.73 11.92
CA VAL A 83 -23.37 5.59 12.19
C VAL A 83 -23.19 5.10 13.62
N LEU A 84 -21.94 4.89 14.07
CA LEU A 84 -21.68 4.45 15.45
C LEU A 84 -22.20 5.47 16.47
N GLY A 85 -22.00 6.76 16.23
CA GLY A 85 -22.53 7.83 17.08
C GLY A 85 -24.06 7.81 17.18
N TRP A 86 -24.74 7.63 16.05
CA TRP A 86 -26.21 7.51 16.02
C TRP A 86 -26.70 6.26 16.76
N VAL A 87 -26.05 5.12 16.56
CA VAL A 87 -26.37 3.86 17.27
C VAL A 87 -26.24 4.03 18.78
N VAL A 88 -25.14 4.65 19.26
CA VAL A 88 -24.95 4.90 20.70
C VAL A 88 -26.03 5.83 21.25
N ARG A 89 -26.46 6.86 20.49
CA ARG A 89 -27.54 7.75 20.90
C ARG A 89 -28.88 7.02 21.04
N ILE A 90 -29.23 6.16 20.08
CA ILE A 90 -30.45 5.35 20.15
C ILE A 90 -30.38 4.37 21.31
N ALA A 91 -29.26 3.66 21.46
CA ALA A 91 -29.07 2.73 22.57
C ALA A 91 -29.23 3.45 23.92
N GLY A 92 -28.62 4.63 24.09
CA GLY A 92 -28.77 5.45 25.29
C GLY A 92 -30.22 5.89 25.53
N ALA A 93 -30.93 6.34 24.49
CA ALA A 93 -32.34 6.71 24.59
C ALA A 93 -33.23 5.52 25.01
N LEU A 94 -32.97 4.34 24.46
CA LEU A 94 -33.68 3.11 24.82
C LEU A 94 -33.41 2.71 26.28
N VAL A 95 -32.15 2.81 26.74
CA VAL A 95 -31.79 2.54 28.14
C VAL A 95 -32.51 3.49 29.08
N LEU A 96 -32.49 4.80 28.81
CA LEU A 96 -33.20 5.80 29.62
C LEU A 96 -34.71 5.56 29.62
N THR A 97 -35.30 5.24 28.47
CA THR A 97 -36.72 4.89 28.35
C THR A 97 -37.06 3.66 29.18
N GLY A 98 -36.23 2.61 29.12
CA GLY A 98 -36.39 1.40 29.92
C GLY A 98 -36.26 1.66 31.42
N LEU A 99 -35.31 2.51 31.83
CA LEU A 99 -35.16 2.93 33.22
C LEU A 99 -36.38 3.73 33.70
N ALA A 100 -36.86 4.70 32.94
CA ALA A 100 -38.05 5.49 33.28
C ALA A 100 -39.30 4.60 33.46
N ALA A 101 -39.48 3.62 32.56
CA ALA A 101 -40.57 2.64 32.67
C ALA A 101 -40.42 1.75 33.91
N LYS A 102 -39.20 1.31 34.25
CA LYS A 102 -38.93 0.46 35.41
C LYS A 102 -39.07 1.21 36.75
N PHE A 103 -38.68 2.48 36.79
CA PHE A 103 -38.73 3.31 38.00
C PHE A 103 -40.03 4.12 38.16
N GLY A 104 -41.01 3.95 37.26
CA GLY A 104 -42.35 4.52 37.44
C GLY A 104 -42.45 6.04 37.32
N PHE A 105 -41.51 6.69 36.61
CA PHE A 105 -41.51 8.16 36.41
C PHE A 105 -42.74 8.69 35.67
N TRP A 106 -43.58 7.82 35.13
CA TRP A 106 -44.82 8.16 34.42
C TRP A 106 -45.88 8.80 35.33
N GLU A 107 -45.84 8.51 36.64
CA GLU A 107 -46.74 9.10 37.62
C GLU A 107 -46.40 10.57 37.96
N TRP A 108 -45.19 11.05 37.63
CA TRP A 108 -44.73 12.42 37.94
C TRP A 108 -44.96 13.44 36.81
N VAL A 109 -45.29 12.97 35.61
CA VAL A 109 -45.49 13.81 34.40
C VAL A 109 -46.99 14.07 34.13
N LYS A 110 -47.88 13.45 34.90
CA LYS A 110 -49.33 13.64 34.83
C LYS A 110 -49.78 14.71 35.82
#